data_AF-A0A2J4PSN4-F1
#
_entry.id   AF-A0A2J4PSN4-F1
#
_cell.length_a   1.000
_cell.length_b   1.000
_cell.length_c   1.000
_cell.angle_alpha   90.00
_cell.angle_beta   90.00
_cell.angle_gamma   90.00
#
_symmetry.space_group_name_H-M   'P 1'
#
loop_
_entity.id
_entity.type
_entity.pdbx_description
1 polymer ?
#
loop_
_entity_poly.entity_id
_entity_poly.type
_entity_poly.pdbx_seq_one_letter_code
_entity_poly.pdbx_strand_id
1 'polypeptide(L)'
;MLTPAQRHFQKVMAERRGISDERDAETRTAHEQILFRLHMHKSSLSQIQSRQAKAAVKASILPEFQGWIDGTIEGDSGRADPVITTLMVWAVDCSDYALALRIGRYVVKHGLSMPDDNYRRPAPTVLTEEICNPILNLATTDAGADLSGFIAMLDELAEIVADSD
;
A
#
# COMPACT_ATOMS: atom_id res chain seq x y z
N MET A 1 -8.81 -16.08 6.84
CA MET A 1 -9.25 -14.84 7.52
C MET A 1 -8.63 -14.78 8.91
N LEU A 2 -8.10 -13.62 9.30
CA LEU A 2 -7.59 -13.38 10.66
C LEU A 2 -8.74 -13.27 11.65
N THR A 3 -8.51 -13.73 12.89
CA THR A 3 -9.47 -13.52 13.98
C THR A 3 -9.52 -12.03 14.38
N PRO A 4 -10.63 -11.56 15.01
CA PRO A 4 -10.71 -10.19 15.52
C PRO A 4 -9.56 -9.82 16.46
N ALA A 5 -9.14 -10.76 17.31
CA ALA A 5 -8.01 -10.57 18.21
C ALA A 5 -6.68 -10.41 17.46
N GLN A 6 -6.44 -11.19 16.41
CA GLN A 6 -5.23 -11.06 15.60
C GLN A 6 -5.18 -9.72 14.86
N ARG A 7 -6.31 -9.26 14.33
CA ARG A 7 -6.40 -7.95 13.66
C ARG A 7 -6.15 -6.81 14.65
N HIS A 8 -6.80 -6.86 15.81
CA HIS A 8 -6.60 -5.87 16.87
C HIS A 8 -5.15 -5.85 17.34
N PHE A 9 -4.53 -7.02 17.54
CA PHE A 9 -3.12 -7.12 17.89
C PHE A 9 -2.23 -6.47 16.83
N GLN A 10 -2.39 -6.83 15.55
CA GLN A 10 -1.63 -6.20 14.46
C GLN A 10 -1.77 -4.67 14.47
N LYS A 11 -2.99 -4.17 14.65
CA LYS A 11 -3.29 -2.73 14.71
C LYS A 11 -2.54 -2.05 15.84
N VAL A 12 -2.69 -2.55 17.06
CA VAL A 12 -2.04 -1.97 18.25
C VAL A 12 -0.51 -2.01 18.12
N MET A 13 0.04 -3.08 17.56
CA MET A 13 1.49 -3.20 17.39
C MET A 13 2.04 -2.27 16.31
N ALA A 14 1.31 -2.07 15.22
CA ALA A 14 1.69 -1.13 14.17
C ALA A 14 1.60 0.33 14.66
N GLU A 15 0.52 0.69 15.36
CA GLU A 15 0.32 2.02 15.95
C GLU A 15 1.45 2.41 16.91
N ARG A 16 1.89 1.47 17.75
CA ARG A 16 2.92 1.72 18.78
C ARG A 16 4.34 1.78 18.24
N ARG A 17 4.58 1.38 16.98
CA ARG A 17 5.92 1.17 16.40
C ARG A 17 6.78 2.44 16.31
N GLY A 18 6.22 3.62 16.56
CA GLY A 18 6.93 4.91 16.59
C GLY A 18 6.76 5.75 17.87
N ILE A 19 6.14 5.21 18.93
CA ILE A 19 5.73 6.01 20.11
C ILE A 19 6.73 5.93 21.28
N SER A 20 7.61 4.93 21.38
CA SER A 20 8.60 4.86 22.47
C SER A 20 9.80 3.94 22.19
N ASP A 21 11.01 4.37 22.57
CA ASP A 21 12.23 3.54 22.64
C ASP A 21 12.14 2.40 23.68
N GLU A 22 11.23 2.48 24.66
CA GLU A 22 11.19 1.57 25.81
C GLU A 22 10.39 0.27 25.58
N ARG A 23 9.64 0.13 24.48
CA ARG A 23 8.81 -1.06 24.15
C ARG A 23 9.22 -1.72 22.84
N ASP A 24 10.52 -1.74 22.62
CA ASP A 24 11.08 -1.94 21.28
C ASP A 24 11.20 -3.42 20.89
N ALA A 25 11.14 -4.37 21.83
CA ALA A 25 11.24 -5.80 21.51
C ALA A 25 9.95 -6.37 20.90
N GLU A 26 8.80 -6.20 21.55
CA GLU A 26 7.54 -6.77 21.08
C GLU A 26 7.08 -6.14 19.76
N THR A 27 7.21 -4.81 19.62
CA THR A 27 6.86 -4.08 18.39
C THR A 27 7.78 -4.46 17.23
N ARG A 28 9.07 -4.64 17.49
CA ARG A 28 10.03 -5.15 16.51
C ARG A 28 9.72 -6.59 16.10
N THR A 29 9.43 -7.47 17.05
CA THR A 29 9.01 -8.86 16.76
C THR A 29 7.72 -8.88 15.93
N ALA A 30 6.72 -8.06 16.26
CA ALA A 30 5.49 -7.97 15.47
C ALA A 30 5.76 -7.46 14.03
N HIS A 31 6.67 -6.50 13.88
CA HIS A 31 7.11 -6.03 12.57
C HIS A 31 7.86 -7.11 11.79
N GLU A 32 8.78 -7.85 12.41
CA GLU A 32 9.49 -8.96 11.78
C GLU A 32 8.52 -10.05 11.31
N GLN A 33 7.48 -10.34 12.09
CA GLN A 33 6.43 -11.28 11.68
C GLN A 33 5.63 -10.79 10.46
N ILE A 34 5.29 -9.50 10.40
CA ILE A 34 4.54 -8.97 9.26
C ILE A 34 5.40 -8.90 7.99
N LEU A 35 6.69 -8.59 8.15
CA LEU A 35 7.70 -8.64 7.10
C LEU A 35 7.87 -10.06 6.56
N PHE A 36 8.02 -11.04 7.45
CA PHE A 36 8.16 -12.44 7.08
C PHE A 36 6.94 -12.92 6.28
N ARG A 37 5.73 -12.57 6.73
CA ARG A 37 4.49 -12.89 6.01
C ARG A 37 4.46 -12.25 4.61
N LEU A 38 4.84 -10.98 4.50
CA LEU A 38 4.94 -10.31 3.21
C LEU A 38 5.93 -11.03 2.29
N HIS A 39 7.09 -11.45 2.80
CA HIS A 39 8.09 -12.17 2.03
C HIS A 39 7.58 -13.52 1.51
N MET A 40 6.87 -14.28 2.36
CA MET A 40 6.22 -15.54 1.95
C MET A 40 5.23 -15.30 0.80
N HIS A 41 4.37 -14.28 0.93
CA HIS A 41 3.42 -13.92 -0.13
C HIS A 41 4.12 -13.44 -1.41
N LYS A 42 5.18 -12.62 -1.32
CA LYS A 42 6.01 -12.23 -2.47
C LYS A 42 6.60 -13.46 -3.19
N SER A 43 7.08 -14.45 -2.44
CA SER A 43 7.62 -15.71 -2.98
C SER A 43 6.54 -16.54 -3.69
N SER A 44 5.33 -16.65 -3.13
CA SER A 44 4.21 -17.31 -3.80
C SER A 44 3.80 -16.57 -5.09
N LEU A 45 3.74 -15.24 -5.05
CA LEU A 45 3.41 -14.41 -6.21
C LEU A 45 4.45 -14.51 -7.32
N SER A 46 5.73 -14.74 -7.01
CA SER A 46 6.79 -14.84 -8.02
C SER A 46 6.63 -16.07 -8.92
N GLN A 47 5.93 -17.11 -8.45
CA GLN A 47 5.65 -18.32 -9.23
C GLN A 47 4.53 -18.13 -10.26
N ILE A 48 3.76 -17.04 -10.17
CA ILE A 48 2.68 -16.71 -11.09
C ILE A 48 3.24 -15.87 -12.24
N GLN A 49 2.88 -16.18 -13.48
CA GLN A 49 3.32 -15.38 -14.64
C GLN A 49 2.32 -14.26 -15.00
N SER A 50 1.03 -14.56 -14.98
CA SER A 50 -0.03 -13.60 -15.35
C SER A 50 -0.16 -12.46 -14.34
N ARG A 51 -0.11 -11.22 -14.83
CA ARG A 51 -0.34 -10.01 -14.00
C ARG A 51 -1.75 -10.00 -13.41
N GLN A 52 -2.76 -10.35 -14.19
CA GLN A 52 -4.15 -10.42 -13.73
C GLN A 52 -4.33 -11.50 -12.65
N ALA A 53 -3.68 -12.66 -12.80
CA ALA A 53 -3.70 -13.69 -11.77
C ALA A 53 -2.97 -13.23 -10.48
N LYS A 54 -1.85 -12.51 -10.60
CA LYS A 54 -1.19 -11.89 -9.43
C LYS A 54 -2.10 -10.88 -8.74
N ALA A 55 -2.79 -10.02 -9.50
CA ALA A 55 -3.72 -9.05 -8.95
C ALA A 55 -4.86 -9.72 -8.16
N ALA A 56 -5.43 -10.80 -8.69
CA ALA A 56 -6.45 -11.58 -7.96
C ALA A 56 -5.92 -12.18 -6.65
N VAL A 57 -4.70 -12.72 -6.67
CA VAL A 57 -4.06 -13.26 -5.45
C VAL A 57 -3.75 -12.16 -4.45
N LYS A 58 -3.16 -11.02 -4.88
CA LYS A 58 -2.93 -9.85 -4.03
C LYS A 58 -4.22 -9.35 -3.36
N ALA A 59 -5.33 -9.31 -4.10
CA ALA A 59 -6.64 -8.91 -3.57
C ALA A 59 -7.11 -9.85 -2.45
N SER A 60 -6.85 -11.16 -2.57
CA SER A 60 -7.17 -12.12 -1.51
C SER A 60 -6.28 -11.98 -0.27
N ILE A 61 -5.05 -11.47 -0.44
CA ILE A 61 -4.04 -11.33 0.61
C ILE A 61 -4.19 -10.00 1.39
N LEU A 62 -4.53 -8.89 0.72
CA LEU A 62 -4.66 -7.56 1.33
C LEU A 62 -5.48 -7.53 2.63
N PRO A 63 -6.62 -8.24 2.77
CA PRO A 63 -7.37 -8.33 4.01
C PRO A 63 -6.58 -8.84 5.23
N GLU A 64 -5.51 -9.62 5.02
CA GLU A 64 -4.62 -10.13 6.09
C GLU A 64 -3.70 -9.05 6.68
N PHE A 65 -3.58 -7.91 6.01
CA PHE A 65 -2.74 -6.79 6.43
C PHE A 65 -3.55 -5.60 6.95
N GLN A 66 -4.88 -5.66 6.93
CA GLN A 66 -5.74 -4.54 7.33
C GLN A 66 -5.45 -4.03 8.74
N GLY A 67 -5.23 -4.93 9.71
CA GLY A 67 -4.82 -4.51 11.05
C GLY A 67 -3.53 -3.70 11.04
N TRP A 68 -2.53 -4.14 10.28
CA TRP A 68 -1.25 -3.42 10.14
C TRP A 68 -1.42 -2.07 9.43
N ILE A 69 -2.21 -2.02 8.34
CA ILE A 69 -2.52 -0.79 7.61
C ILE A 69 -3.18 0.24 8.53
N ASP A 70 -4.24 -0.17 9.23
CA ASP A 70 -4.98 0.70 10.13
C ASP A 70 -4.07 1.24 11.25
N GLY A 71 -3.29 0.36 11.88
CA GLY A 71 -2.40 0.78 12.97
C GLY A 71 -1.27 1.68 12.50
N THR A 72 -0.65 1.41 11.36
CA THR A 72 0.42 2.26 10.82
C THR A 72 -0.10 3.66 10.48
N ILE A 73 -1.27 3.75 9.84
CA ILE A 73 -1.87 5.05 9.48
C ILE A 73 -2.34 5.80 10.72
N GLU A 74 -3.02 5.14 11.66
CA GLU A 74 -3.51 5.78 12.89
C GLU A 74 -2.38 6.21 13.83
N GLY A 75 -1.29 5.42 13.89
CA GLY A 75 -0.10 5.79 14.67
C GLY A 75 0.69 6.96 14.09
N ASP A 76 0.47 7.30 12.81
CA ASP A 76 0.98 8.47 12.10
C ASP A 76 2.48 8.78 12.29
N SER A 77 3.29 7.74 12.55
CA SER A 77 4.67 7.93 13.05
C SER A 77 5.69 8.36 12.00
N GLY A 78 5.38 8.19 10.71
CA GLY A 78 6.32 8.39 9.61
C GLY A 78 7.51 7.44 9.61
N ARG A 79 7.49 6.37 10.43
CA ARG A 79 8.59 5.41 10.46
C ARG A 79 8.65 4.60 9.16
N ALA A 80 9.86 4.39 8.66
CA ALA A 80 10.10 3.56 7.49
C ALA A 80 9.48 2.15 7.67
N ASP A 81 8.57 1.81 6.76
CA ASP A 81 7.84 0.56 6.76
C ASP A 81 7.73 0.01 5.32
N PRO A 82 8.61 -0.90 4.90
CA PRO A 82 8.53 -1.48 3.55
C PRO A 82 7.27 -2.32 3.34
N VAL A 83 6.57 -2.73 4.41
CA VAL A 83 5.28 -3.39 4.29
C VAL A 83 4.23 -2.40 3.79
N ILE A 84 4.14 -1.22 4.40
CA ILE A 84 3.10 -0.23 4.02
C ILE A 84 3.28 0.25 2.58
N THR A 85 4.52 0.51 2.15
CA THR A 85 4.80 0.97 0.77
C THR A 85 4.59 -0.14 -0.26
N THR A 86 4.84 -1.41 0.09
CA THR A 86 4.49 -2.54 -0.79
C THR A 86 2.97 -2.72 -0.90
N LEU A 87 2.23 -2.59 0.20
CA LEU A 87 0.77 -2.75 0.21
C LEU A 87 0.06 -1.64 -0.57
N MET A 88 0.61 -0.42 -0.58
CA MET A 88 0.16 0.67 -1.45
C MET A 88 0.14 0.25 -2.91
N VAL A 89 1.27 -0.27 -3.40
CA VAL A 89 1.41 -0.74 -4.79
C VAL A 89 0.46 -1.91 -5.07
N TRP A 90 0.35 -2.86 -4.15
CA TRP A 90 -0.57 -4.00 -4.32
C TRP A 90 -2.03 -3.56 -4.39
N ALA A 91 -2.44 -2.53 -3.66
CA ALA A 91 -3.78 -1.97 -3.78
C ALA A 91 -4.03 -1.40 -5.20
N VAL A 92 -3.04 -0.72 -5.78
CA VAL A 92 -3.12 -0.24 -7.17
C VAL A 92 -3.20 -1.39 -8.17
N ASP A 93 -2.37 -2.43 -8.01
CA ASP A 93 -2.41 -3.64 -8.85
C ASP A 93 -3.81 -4.30 -8.86
N CYS A 94 -4.52 -4.23 -7.73
CA CYS A 94 -5.86 -4.76 -7.56
C CYS A 94 -6.98 -3.80 -8.01
N SER A 95 -6.62 -2.60 -8.47
CA SER A 95 -7.57 -1.50 -8.76
C SER A 95 -8.42 -1.09 -7.54
N ASP A 96 -7.94 -1.36 -6.33
CA ASP A 96 -8.52 -0.85 -5.08
C ASP A 96 -7.97 0.55 -4.81
N TYR A 97 -8.41 1.51 -5.63
CA TYR A 97 -7.90 2.88 -5.59
C TYR A 97 -8.20 3.57 -4.27
N ALA A 98 -9.32 3.25 -3.62
CA ALA A 98 -9.66 3.80 -2.31
C ALA A 98 -8.60 3.40 -1.27
N LEU A 99 -8.21 2.12 -1.23
CA LEU A 99 -7.13 1.68 -0.33
C LEU A 99 -5.77 2.24 -0.76
N ALA A 100 -5.48 2.28 -2.06
CA ALA A 100 -4.22 2.81 -2.58
C ALA A 100 -4.02 4.28 -2.21
N LEU A 101 -5.04 5.13 -2.38
CA LEU A 101 -4.99 6.54 -2.02
C LEU A 101 -4.93 6.75 -0.50
N ARG A 102 -5.68 5.94 0.27
CA ARG A 102 -5.62 5.97 1.74
C ARG A 102 -4.19 5.70 2.25
N ILE A 103 -3.53 4.67 1.73
CA ILE A 103 -2.14 4.36 2.09
C ILE A 103 -1.20 5.42 1.49
N GLY A 104 -1.41 5.79 0.24
CA GLY A 104 -0.61 6.76 -0.51
C GLY A 104 -0.51 8.10 0.18
N ARG A 105 -1.62 8.61 0.73
CA ARG A 105 -1.63 9.85 1.53
C ARG A 105 -0.65 9.81 2.70
N TYR A 106 -0.62 8.70 3.44
CA TYR A 106 0.33 8.51 4.55
C TYR A 106 1.77 8.40 4.04
N VAL A 107 1.99 7.59 3.01
CA VAL A 107 3.33 7.35 2.42
C VAL A 107 3.94 8.65 1.89
N VAL A 108 3.15 9.45 1.16
CA VAL A 108 3.59 10.73 0.56
C VAL A 108 3.80 11.78 1.65
N LYS A 109 2.84 11.97 2.57
CA LYS A 109 2.94 12.91 3.70
C LYS A 109 4.25 12.75 4.49
N HIS A 110 4.68 11.50 4.70
CA HIS A 110 5.87 11.19 5.49
C HIS A 110 7.13 10.92 4.66
N GLY A 111 7.06 11.08 3.33
CA GLY A 111 8.21 10.88 2.44
C GLY A 111 8.83 9.48 2.53
N LEU A 112 8.01 8.44 2.70
CA LEU A 112 8.51 7.08 2.92
C LEU A 112 9.18 6.53 1.64
N SER A 113 10.32 5.87 1.82
CA SER A 113 11.06 5.24 0.73
C SER A 113 10.28 4.09 0.10
N MET A 114 10.25 4.08 -1.23
CA MET A 114 9.67 3.01 -2.02
C MET A 114 10.58 1.76 -2.03
N PRO A 115 10.02 0.55 -2.24
CA PRO A 115 10.82 -0.68 -2.31
C PRO A 115 11.76 -0.72 -3.52
N ASP A 116 13.03 -1.08 -3.30
CA ASP A 116 14.09 -1.11 -4.32
C ASP A 116 13.81 -2.07 -5.49
N ASP A 117 12.97 -3.08 -5.26
CA ASP A 117 12.75 -4.22 -6.16
C ASP A 117 12.03 -3.85 -7.46
N ASN A 118 11.37 -2.69 -7.56
CA ASN A 118 10.83 -2.14 -8.82
C ASN A 118 10.66 -0.60 -8.83
N TYR A 119 10.90 0.09 -7.71
CA TYR A 119 10.49 1.48 -7.53
C TYR A 119 11.66 2.34 -7.05
N ARG A 120 12.48 2.83 -8.00
CA ARG A 120 13.59 3.77 -7.71
C ARG A 120 13.17 5.24 -7.70
N ARG A 121 11.88 5.51 -7.80
CA ARG A 121 11.29 6.84 -7.89
C ARG A 121 10.65 7.22 -6.54
N PRO A 122 10.50 8.52 -6.25
CA PRO A 122 9.77 8.98 -5.06
C PRO A 122 8.35 8.41 -5.01
N ALA A 123 7.82 8.22 -3.81
CA ALA A 123 6.46 7.75 -3.58
C ALA A 123 5.36 8.49 -4.36
N PRO A 124 5.32 9.85 -4.43
CA PRO A 124 4.30 10.55 -5.21
C PRO A 124 4.37 10.20 -6.70
N THR A 125 5.57 10.03 -7.25
CA THR A 125 5.77 9.61 -8.65
C THR A 125 5.23 8.20 -8.87
N VAL A 126 5.57 7.25 -7.99
CA VAL A 126 5.10 5.86 -8.12
C VAL A 126 3.58 5.79 -8.02
N LEU A 127 2.98 6.45 -7.01
CA LEU A 127 1.54 6.45 -6.83
C LEU A 127 0.82 7.01 -8.07
N THR A 128 1.33 8.13 -8.59
CA THR A 128 0.77 8.77 -9.79
C THR A 128 0.86 7.87 -11.01
N GLU A 129 2.05 7.31 -11.28
CA GLU A 129 2.27 6.49 -12.48
C GLU A 129 1.46 5.20 -12.44
N GLU A 130 1.46 4.49 -11.31
CA GLU A 130 0.75 3.21 -11.20
C GLU A 130 -0.78 3.40 -11.32
N ILE A 131 -1.33 4.51 -10.84
CA ILE A 131 -2.76 4.83 -10.96
C ILE A 131 -3.11 5.36 -12.36
N CYS A 132 -2.34 6.31 -12.89
CA CYS A 132 -2.68 7.00 -14.13
C CYS A 132 -2.39 6.16 -15.39
N ASN A 133 -1.34 5.33 -15.40
CA ASN A 133 -0.95 4.59 -16.60
C ASN A 133 -2.06 3.65 -17.13
N PRO A 134 -2.78 2.86 -16.31
CA PRO A 134 -3.90 2.07 -16.78
C PRO A 134 -5.05 2.92 -17.35
N ILE A 135 -5.33 4.09 -16.75
CA ILE A 135 -6.39 5.00 -17.18
C ILE A 135 -6.02 5.65 -18.51
N LEU A 136 -4.77 6.10 -18.66
CA LEU A 136 -4.24 6.62 -19.91
C LEU A 136 -4.28 5.56 -21.02
N ASN A 137 -3.94 4.31 -20.71
CA ASN A 137 -4.03 3.21 -21.67
C ASN A 137 -5.48 3.02 -22.15
N LEU A 138 -6.44 2.98 -21.23
CA LEU A 138 -7.87 2.92 -21.57
C LEU A 138 -8.29 4.09 -22.47
N ALA A 139 -7.93 5.32 -22.09
CA ALA A 139 -8.26 6.53 -22.84
C ALA A 139 -7.68 6.55 -24.27
N THR A 140 -6.49 5.99 -24.45
CA THR A 140 -5.81 5.94 -25.77
C THR A 140 -6.26 4.77 -26.64
N THR A 141 -6.75 3.68 -26.05
CA THR A 141 -7.17 2.48 -26.79
C THR A 141 -8.66 2.44 -27.12
N ASP A 142 -9.48 3.17 -26.37
CA ASP A 142 -10.91 3.31 -26.59
C ASP A 142 -11.33 4.79 -26.51
N ALA A 143 -11.57 5.40 -27.67
CA ALA A 143 -12.00 6.80 -27.78
C ALA A 143 -13.41 7.05 -27.23
N GLY A 144 -14.20 5.99 -26.99
CA GLY A 144 -15.52 6.05 -26.37
C GLY A 144 -15.52 5.69 -24.88
N ALA A 145 -14.35 5.41 -24.28
CA ALA A 145 -14.27 5.04 -22.88
C ALA A 145 -14.83 6.13 -21.97
N ASP A 146 -15.77 5.76 -21.10
CA ASP A 146 -16.23 6.63 -20.04
C ASP A 146 -15.19 6.68 -18.92
N LEU A 147 -14.56 7.84 -18.75
CA LEU A 147 -13.55 8.08 -17.71
C LEU A 147 -14.13 8.81 -16.49
N SER A 148 -15.43 9.14 -16.49
CA SER A 148 -16.05 9.92 -15.42
C SER A 148 -15.90 9.26 -14.04
N GLY A 149 -15.88 7.92 -14.01
CA GLY A 149 -15.65 7.14 -12.79
C GLY A 149 -14.27 7.34 -12.14
N PHE A 150 -13.28 7.87 -12.88
CA PHE A 150 -11.94 8.12 -12.34
C PHE A 150 -11.74 9.54 -11.80
N ILE A 151 -12.64 10.49 -12.12
CA ILE A 151 -12.44 11.92 -11.81
C ILE A 151 -12.18 12.15 -10.33
N ALA A 152 -13.10 11.71 -9.46
CA ALA A 152 -12.98 11.95 -8.01
C ALA A 152 -11.70 11.35 -7.40
N MET A 153 -11.28 10.18 -7.90
CA MET A 153 -10.07 9.49 -7.46
C MET A 153 -8.81 10.22 -7.95
N LEU A 154 -8.82 10.73 -9.18
CA LEU A 154 -7.73 11.53 -9.74
C LEU A 154 -7.61 12.91 -9.09
N ASP A 155 -8.71 13.53 -8.71
CA ASP A 155 -8.71 14.77 -7.92
C ASP A 155 -8.07 14.52 -6.54
N GLU A 156 -8.45 13.42 -5.86
CA GLU A 156 -7.82 13.05 -4.59
C GLU A 156 -6.32 12.74 -4.75
N LEU A 157 -5.93 12.04 -5.81
CA LEU A 157 -4.53 11.80 -6.12
C LEU A 157 -3.77 13.11 -6.32
N ALA A 158 -4.34 14.06 -7.06
CA ALA A 158 -3.74 15.37 -7.29
C ALA A 158 -3.53 16.13 -5.98
N GLU A 159 -4.51 16.12 -5.07
CA GLU A 159 -4.38 16.70 -3.73
C GLU A 159 -3.25 16.04 -2.92
N ILE A 160 -3.13 14.71 -2.97
CA ILE A 160 -2.08 13.98 -2.24
C ILE A 160 -0.69 14.39 -2.71
N VAL A 161 -0.49 14.57 -4.02
CA VAL A 161 0.84 14.84 -4.58
C VAL A 161 1.19 16.32 -4.65
N ALA A 162 0.21 17.24 -4.58
CA ALA A 162 0.42 18.68 -4.70
C ALA A 162 1.41 19.28 -3.69
N ASP A 163 1.49 18.72 -2.47
CA ASP A 163 2.39 19.20 -1.42
C ASP A 163 3.81 18.57 -1.51
N SER A 164 4.08 17.78 -2.55
CA SER A 164 5.32 16.99 -2.69
C SER A 164 6.36 17.60 -3.64
N ASP A 165 6.07 18.76 -4.24
CA ASP A 165 6.91 19.48 -5.22
C ASP A 165 8.02 20.32 -4.57
#